data_AF-A0A377HP36-F1
#
_entry.id   AF-A0A377HP36-F1
#
_cell.length_a   1.000
_cell.length_b   1.000
_cell.length_c   1.000
_cell.angle_alpha   90.00
_cell.angle_beta   90.00
_cell.angle_gamma   90.00
#
_symmetry.space_group_name_H-M   'P 1'
#
loop_
_entity.id
_entity.type
_entity.pdbx_description
1 polymer ?
#
loop_
_entity_poly.entity_id
_entity_poly.type
_entity_poly.pdbx_seq_one_letter_code
_entity_poly.pdbx_strand_id
1 'polypeptide(L)'
;MKLDDIEQFLLKLEQNEEVVFRDCQDDLIFPLIPFFQLVYVLNLDEIIRFIISIEHSQNGKLVRLDNTIMITIPEDSYDEELLRRLNIQLLERMRF
;
A
#
# COMPACT_ATOMS: atom_id res chain seq x y z
N MET A 1 -17.97 17.32 -6.42
CA MET A 1 -17.69 17.09 -4.99
C MET A 1 -16.19 16.85 -4.88
N LYS A 2 -15.49 17.41 -3.89
CA LYS A 2 -14.06 17.15 -3.70
C LYS A 2 -13.94 15.89 -2.85
N LEU A 3 -13.20 14.89 -3.32
CA LEU A 3 -12.97 13.65 -2.59
C LEU A 3 -12.12 13.93 -1.34
N ASP A 4 -12.43 13.27 -0.23
CA ASP A 4 -11.59 13.30 0.97
C ASP A 4 -10.31 12.44 0.83
N ASP A 5 -9.43 12.48 1.82
CA ASP A 5 -8.14 11.78 1.79
C ASP A 5 -8.33 10.24 1.70
N ILE A 6 -9.38 9.69 2.31
CA ILE A 6 -9.69 8.25 2.30
C ILE A 6 -10.24 7.86 0.93
N GLU A 7 -11.21 8.61 0.42
CA GLU A 7 -11.79 8.40 -0.92
C GLU A 7 -10.73 8.48 -2.01
N GLN A 8 -9.79 9.43 -1.91
CA GLN A 8 -8.65 9.53 -2.82
C GLN A 8 -7.73 8.31 -2.72
N PHE A 9 -7.47 7.82 -1.52
CA PHE A 9 -6.67 6.61 -1.32
C PHE A 9 -7.33 5.37 -1.95
N LEU A 10 -8.64 5.20 -1.74
CA LEU A 10 -9.39 4.10 -2.33
C LEU A 10 -9.41 4.17 -3.86
N LEU A 11 -9.66 5.36 -4.43
CA LEU A 11 -9.61 5.58 -5.86
C LEU A 11 -8.22 5.25 -6.44
N LYS A 12 -7.15 5.59 -5.72
CA LYS A 12 -5.79 5.25 -6.14
C LYS A 12 -5.55 3.74 -6.17
N LEU A 13 -6.04 2.99 -5.17
CA LEU A 13 -5.95 1.53 -5.18
C LEU A 13 -6.65 0.93 -6.40
N GLU A 14 -7.87 1.38 -6.71
CA GLU A 14 -8.64 0.92 -7.88
C GLU A 14 -7.89 1.21 -9.19
N GLN A 15 -7.33 2.41 -9.34
CA GLN A 15 -6.56 2.77 -10.53
C GLN A 15 -5.26 1.95 -10.66
N ASN A 16 -4.58 1.71 -9.55
CA ASN A 16 -3.37 0.89 -9.54
C ASN A 16 -3.67 -0.56 -9.88
N GLU A 17 -4.79 -1.13 -9.40
CA GLU A 17 -5.21 -2.49 -9.73
C GLU A 17 -5.33 -2.67 -11.25
N GLU A 18 -6.00 -1.76 -11.95
CA GLU A 18 -6.13 -1.82 -13.42
C GLU A 18 -4.77 -1.85 -14.14
N VAL A 19 -3.80 -1.06 -13.65
CA VAL A 19 -2.45 -1.01 -14.23
C VAL A 19 -1.67 -2.28 -13.90
N VAL A 20 -1.69 -2.72 -12.64
CA VAL A 20 -0.92 -3.88 -12.19
C VAL A 20 -1.36 -5.15 -12.92
N PHE A 21 -2.68 -5.38 -13.03
CA PHE A 21 -3.18 -6.57 -13.72
C PHE A 21 -2.88 -6.58 -15.23
N ARG A 22 -2.65 -5.41 -15.83
CA ARG A 22 -2.36 -5.28 -17.26
C ARG A 22 -0.86 -5.33 -17.55
N ASP A 23 -0.07 -4.58 -16.78
CA ASP A 23 1.28 -4.16 -17.16
C ASP A 23 2.39 -4.64 -16.21
N CYS A 24 2.06 -5.18 -15.03
CA CYS A 24 3.02 -5.53 -13.98
C CYS A 24 3.07 -7.05 -13.68
N GLN A 25 2.95 -7.91 -14.70
CA GLN A 25 2.87 -9.36 -14.50
C GLN A 25 4.16 -9.99 -13.94
N ASP A 26 5.29 -9.32 -14.14
CA ASP A 26 6.61 -9.77 -13.66
C ASP A 26 7.03 -9.07 -12.34
N ASP A 27 6.20 -8.18 -11.80
CA ASP A 27 6.51 -7.49 -10.53
C ASP A 27 6.41 -8.46 -9.35
N LEU A 28 7.30 -8.30 -8.38
CA LEU A 28 7.22 -8.98 -7.10
C LEU A 28 6.06 -8.40 -6.28
N ILE A 29 5.26 -9.26 -5.65
CA ILE A 29 4.10 -8.85 -4.85
C ILE A 29 4.30 -9.20 -3.37
N PHE A 30 4.13 -8.21 -2.50
CA PHE A 30 4.31 -8.37 -1.06
C PHE A 30 3.14 -7.83 -0.25
N PRO A 31 2.73 -8.53 0.82
CA PRO A 31 1.70 -8.03 1.72
C PRO A 31 2.24 -6.92 2.61
N LEU A 32 1.41 -5.89 2.83
CA LEU A 32 1.65 -4.86 3.84
C LEU A 32 0.74 -5.06 5.05
N ILE A 33 -0.58 -5.04 4.82
CA ILE A 33 -1.58 -5.05 5.89
C ILE A 33 -2.93 -5.57 5.37
N PRO A 34 -3.65 -6.43 6.13
CA PRO A 34 -5.05 -6.74 5.84
C PRO A 34 -5.91 -5.47 5.73
N PHE A 35 -6.61 -5.29 4.61
CA PHE A 35 -7.38 -4.09 4.30
C PHE A 35 -8.44 -3.78 5.37
N PHE A 36 -9.09 -4.80 5.92
CA PHE A 36 -10.07 -4.63 6.99
C PHE A 36 -9.47 -4.10 8.30
N GLN A 37 -8.16 -4.22 8.52
CA GLN A 37 -7.56 -3.66 9.73
C GLN A 37 -7.60 -2.14 9.74
N LEU A 38 -7.62 -1.49 8.58
CA LEU A 38 -7.67 -0.03 8.47
C LEU A 38 -8.90 0.57 9.15
N VAL A 39 -10.05 -0.11 9.14
CA VAL A 39 -11.27 0.42 9.78
C VAL A 39 -11.18 0.48 11.31
N TYR A 40 -10.21 -0.23 11.90
CA TYR A 40 -9.98 -0.26 13.34
C TYR A 40 -8.85 0.68 13.78
N VAL A 41 -8.18 1.36 12.84
CA VAL A 41 -7.06 2.25 13.16
C VAL A 41 -7.59 3.63 13.56
N LEU A 42 -7.22 4.09 14.77
CA LEU A 42 -7.63 5.39 15.30
C LEU A 42 -6.94 6.56 14.58
N ASN A 43 -5.70 6.37 14.11
CA ASN A 43 -4.91 7.35 13.36
C ASN A 43 -4.89 7.06 11.85
N LEU A 44 -6.06 6.75 11.27
CA LEU A 44 -6.18 6.27 9.89
C LEU A 44 -5.52 7.19 8.85
N ASP A 45 -5.71 8.51 8.93
CA ASP A 45 -5.12 9.47 7.98
C ASP A 45 -3.58 9.42 7.97
N GLU A 46 -2.97 9.26 9.14
CA GLU A 46 -1.51 9.12 9.27
C GLU A 46 -1.05 7.81 8.62
N ILE A 47 -1.77 6.73 8.86
CA ILE A 47 -1.45 5.41 8.34
C ILE A 47 -1.62 5.35 6.82
N ILE A 48 -2.69 5.93 6.26
CA ILE A 48 -2.88 6.04 4.81
C ILE A 48 -1.71 6.79 4.16
N ARG A 49 -1.32 7.95 4.72
CA ARG A 49 -0.17 8.72 4.22
C ARG A 49 1.12 7.93 4.29
N PHE A 50 1.33 7.17 5.37
CA PHE A 50 2.50 6.32 5.51
C PHE A 50 2.50 5.19 4.46
N ILE A 51 1.37 4.50 4.26
CA ILE A 51 1.21 3.47 3.24
C ILE A 51 1.52 4.03 1.85
N ILE A 52 0.97 5.20 1.49
CA ILE A 52 1.28 5.89 0.23
C ILE A 52 2.79 6.19 0.10
N SER A 53 3.47 6.55 1.19
CA SER A 53 4.91 6.79 1.17
C SER A 53 5.74 5.52 0.91
N ILE A 54 5.25 4.34 1.30
CA ILE A 54 5.88 3.05 0.98
C ILE A 54 5.87 2.83 -0.53
N GLU A 55 4.74 3.10 -1.19
CA GLU A 55 4.62 3.03 -2.66
C GLU A 55 5.73 3.81 -3.36
N HIS A 56 5.90 5.08 -2.97
CA HIS A 56 6.92 5.95 -3.54
C HIS A 56 8.34 5.51 -3.19
N SER A 57 8.58 5.00 -1.98
CA SER A 57 9.92 4.59 -1.52
C SER A 57 10.43 3.33 -2.21
N GLN A 58 9.52 2.45 -2.63
CA GLN A 58 9.83 1.19 -3.31
C GLN A 58 9.69 1.27 -4.84
N ASN A 59 9.36 2.45 -5.38
CA ASN A 59 9.00 2.61 -6.79
C ASN A 59 7.94 1.58 -7.24
N GLY A 60 7.00 1.30 -6.34
CA GLY A 60 6.00 0.25 -6.49
C GLY A 60 4.60 0.79 -6.76
N LYS A 61 3.61 -0.10 -6.73
CA LYS A 61 2.18 0.25 -6.78
C LYS A 61 1.42 -0.47 -5.67
N LEU A 62 0.61 0.27 -4.93
CA LEU A 62 -0.30 -0.33 -3.95
C LEU A 62 -1.53 -0.86 -4.65
N VAL A 63 -1.90 -2.09 -4.32
CA VAL A 63 -3.13 -2.74 -4.81
C VAL A 63 -3.83 -3.44 -3.66
N ARG A 64 -5.13 -3.69 -3.79
CA ARG A 64 -5.82 -4.59 -2.88
C ARG A 64 -6.03 -5.93 -3.57
N LEU A 65 -5.46 -6.98 -2.99
CA LEU A 65 -5.63 -8.36 -3.43
C LEU A 65 -5.99 -9.22 -2.22
N ASP A 66 -7.00 -10.09 -2.37
CA ASP A 66 -7.44 -11.02 -1.31
C ASP A 66 -7.63 -10.36 0.06
N ASN A 67 -8.34 -9.22 0.08
CA ASN A 67 -8.60 -8.40 1.28
C ASN A 67 -7.33 -7.90 2.00
N THR A 68 -6.21 -7.81 1.30
CA THR A 68 -4.93 -7.33 1.82
C THR A 68 -4.43 -6.19 0.94
N ILE A 69 -3.91 -5.13 1.56
CA ILE A 69 -3.12 -4.12 0.86
C ILE A 69 -1.76 -4.75 0.58
N MET A 70 -1.49 -4.93 -0.70
CA MET A 70 -0.22 -5.42 -1.22
C MET A 70 0.53 -4.28 -1.90
N ILE A 71 1.83 -4.43 -2.04
CA ILE A 71 2.65 -3.61 -2.91
C ILE A 71 3.24 -4.50 -4.01
N THR A 72 3.13 -4.05 -5.26
CA THR A 72 3.90 -4.61 -6.38
C THR A 72 5.16 -3.79 -6.57
N ILE A 73 6.29 -4.46 -6.78
CA ILE A 73 7.61 -3.84 -6.90
C ILE A 73 8.33 -4.49 -8.08
N PRO A 74 8.81 -3.71 -9.07
CA PRO A 74 9.66 -4.24 -10.13
C PRO A 74 10.91 -4.90 -9.54
N GLU A 75 11.34 -6.04 -10.08
CA GLU A 75 12.48 -6.81 -9.53
C GLU A 75 13.75 -5.96 -9.38
N ASP A 76 14.04 -5.08 -10.36
CA ASP A 76 15.19 -4.17 -10.36
C ASP A 76 15.13 -3.09 -9.26
N SER A 77 13.94 -2.82 -8.71
CA SER A 77 13.72 -1.82 -7.65
C SER A 77 13.60 -2.45 -6.26
N TYR A 78 13.57 -3.78 -6.15
CA TYR A 78 13.31 -4.47 -4.90
C TYR A 78 14.46 -4.34 -3.90
N ASP A 79 14.17 -3.74 -2.75
CA ASP A 79 15.03 -3.71 -1.57
C ASP A 79 14.31 -4.39 -0.38
N GLU A 80 14.70 -5.62 -0.10
CA GLU A 80 14.15 -6.44 0.99
C GLU A 80 14.30 -5.76 2.36
N GLU A 81 15.46 -5.16 2.63
CA GLU A 81 15.73 -4.58 3.94
C GLU A 81 14.88 -3.32 4.16
N LEU A 82 14.76 -2.48 3.13
CA LEU A 82 13.88 -1.33 3.13
C LEU A 82 12.42 -1.74 3.32
N LEU A 83 11.93 -2.74 2.57
CA LEU A 83 10.54 -3.19 2.65
C LEU A 83 10.22 -3.74 4.03
N ARG A 84 11.09 -4.58 4.58
CA ARG A 84 10.96 -5.13 5.93
C ARG A 84 10.90 -4.02 6.98
N ARG A 85 11.79 -3.03 6.90
CA ARG A 85 11.81 -1.90 7.83
C ARG A 85 10.54 -1.07 7.75
N LEU A 86 10.06 -0.76 6.55
CA LEU A 86 8.82 0.00 6.35
C LEU A 86 7.60 -0.75 6.88
N ASN A 87 7.52 -2.07 6.67
CA ASN A 87 6.45 -2.90 7.22
C ASN A 87 6.44 -2.91 8.75
N ILE A 88 7.60 -3.03 9.40
CA ILE A 88 7.70 -2.93 10.87
C ILE A 88 7.20 -1.56 11.33
N GLN A 89 7.66 -0.48 10.69
CA GLN A 89 7.25 0.88 11.04
C GLN A 89 5.75 1.12 10.84
N LEU A 90 5.14 0.52 9.82
CA LEU A 90 3.70 0.58 9.59
C LEU A 90 2.96 0.00 10.80
N LEU A 91 3.33 -1.21 11.21
CA LEU A 91 2.70 -1.89 12.35
C LEU A 91 2.92 -1.13 13.68
N GLU A 92 4.11 -0.58 13.90
CA GLU A 92 4.42 0.21 15.10
C GLU A 92 3.64 1.53 15.19
N ARG A 93 3.29 2.13 14.03
CA ARG A 93 2.53 3.39 13.97
C ARG A 93 1.04 3.21 14.18
N MET A 94 0.50 2.03 13.88
CA MET A 94 -0.93 1.77 14.00
C MET A 94 -1.38 1.84 15.45
N ARG A 95 -2.44 2.62 15.71
CA ARG A 95 -3.10 2.71 17.01
C ARG A 95 -4.51 2.14 16.90
N PHE A 96 -4.88 1.28 17.83
CA PHE A 96 -6.19 0.62 17.91
C PHE A 96 -6.97 1.11 19.14
#